data_AF-A0A976KPM5-F1
#
_entry.id   AF-A0A976KPM5-F1
#
_cell.length_a   1.000
_cell.length_b   1.000
_cell.length_c   1.000
_cell.angle_alpha   90.00
_cell.angle_beta   90.00
_cell.angle_gamma   90.00
#
_symmetry.space_group_name_H-M   'P 1'
#
loop_
_entity.id
_entity.type
_entity.pdbx_description
1 polymer ?
#
loop_
_entity_poly.entity_id
_entity_poly.type
_entity_poly.pdbx_seq_one_letter_code
_entity_poly.pdbx_strand_id
1 'polypeptide(L)'
;MTRKVLLSLILLMVGVAVVWAGDFDHQAHLGDYVPGTSCDTCHLTDAQSIVPDTKICLDCHSKEEVDDVSLKQSKTHGPVWALNHRAEAKGNAIDCDACHSQKYCLECHKSGFADEMGEFGNNMINVHRDDFQMSHPIAARTDQNLCSSCHETRFCSDCHDDWRFRTGDIGSPSHRRSFGLGFDQSDIDSIHAGIDSSQCDSCHLQSSVAPDFHSWSIGHAREARKSLITCQSCHPDGDICLQCHSARGGAGGFNPHPKDWKDFKNRLDRASNGRTCRKCH
;
A
#
# COMPACT_ATOMS: atom_id res chain seq x y z
N MET A 1 -65.82 13.45 -11.64
CA MET A 1 -64.55 13.50 -10.85
C MET A 1 -63.49 12.51 -11.32
N THR A 2 -63.75 11.64 -12.30
CA THR A 2 -62.83 10.56 -12.74
C THR A 2 -61.83 10.96 -13.84
N ARG A 3 -62.09 12.03 -14.60
CA ARG A 3 -61.27 12.43 -15.76
C ARG A 3 -60.03 13.27 -15.42
N LYS A 4 -59.99 13.90 -14.23
CA LYS A 4 -58.83 14.67 -13.75
C LYS A 4 -57.80 13.80 -13.02
N VAL A 5 -58.22 12.66 -12.46
CA VAL A 5 -57.33 11.72 -11.75
C VAL A 5 -56.45 10.92 -12.72
N LEU A 6 -56.96 10.61 -13.92
CA LEU A 6 -56.20 9.89 -14.96
C LEU A 6 -55.06 10.72 -15.58
N LEU A 7 -55.20 12.05 -15.66
CA LEU A 7 -54.13 12.93 -16.17
C LEU A 7 -53.00 13.13 -15.16
N SER A 8 -53.30 13.07 -13.85
CA SER A 8 -52.29 13.15 -12.79
C SER A 8 -51.46 11.86 -12.68
N LEU A 9 -52.01 10.71 -13.05
CA LEU A 9 -51.30 9.42 -13.05
C LEU A 9 -50.38 9.24 -14.26
N ILE A 10 -50.69 9.87 -15.40
CA ILE A 10 -49.83 9.83 -16.59
C ILE A 10 -48.64 10.81 -16.46
N LEU A 11 -48.81 11.92 -15.73
CA LEU A 11 -47.72 12.87 -15.48
C LEU A 11 -46.66 12.35 -14.48
N LEU A 12 -46.98 11.31 -13.69
CA LEU A 12 -46.03 10.63 -12.82
C LEU A 12 -45.18 9.56 -13.53
N MET A 13 -45.45 9.30 -14.82
CA MET A 13 -44.67 8.41 -15.70
C MET A 13 -43.74 9.19 -16.64
N VAL A 14 -43.52 10.48 -16.39
CA VAL A 14 -42.45 11.23 -17.07
C VAL A 14 -41.13 10.87 -16.37
N GLY A 15 -40.42 9.96 -17.04
CA GLY A 15 -39.11 9.42 -16.74
C GLY A 15 -38.28 10.16 -15.71
N VAL A 16 -38.15 9.55 -14.54
CA VAL A 16 -36.86 9.56 -13.86
C VAL A 16 -35.95 8.72 -14.75
N ALA A 17 -35.31 9.35 -15.74
CA ALA A 17 -34.09 8.82 -16.31
C ALA A 17 -33.10 8.83 -15.14
N VAL A 18 -33.00 7.70 -14.45
CA VAL A 18 -31.84 7.44 -13.62
C VAL A 18 -30.69 7.47 -14.62
N VAL A 19 -29.92 8.55 -14.61
CA VAL A 19 -28.65 8.60 -15.32
C VAL A 19 -27.76 7.68 -14.52
N TRP A 20 -27.63 6.44 -14.98
CA TRP A 20 -26.63 5.54 -14.45
C TRP A 20 -25.31 6.09 -14.95
N ALA A 21 -24.47 6.59 -14.04
CA ALA A 21 -23.07 6.81 -14.36
C ALA A 21 -22.54 5.52 -15.01
N GLY A 22 -22.12 5.62 -16.27
CA GLY A 22 -21.65 4.47 -17.03
C GLY A 22 -20.30 4.03 -16.48
N ASP A 23 -20.13 2.72 -16.24
CA ASP A 23 -18.79 2.20 -16.00
C ASP A 23 -17.96 2.33 -17.28
N PHE A 24 -16.69 2.67 -17.15
CA PHE A 24 -15.79 2.74 -18.29
C PHE A 24 -15.59 1.35 -18.93
N ASP A 25 -15.89 1.24 -20.23
CA ASP A 25 -15.73 0.01 -21.01
C ASP A 25 -14.37 -0.02 -21.72
N HIS A 26 -13.42 -0.75 -21.14
CA HIS A 26 -12.09 -0.97 -21.73
C HIS A 26 -12.14 -1.70 -23.07
N GLN A 27 -13.08 -2.65 -23.25
CA GLN A 27 -13.15 -3.46 -24.47
C GLN A 27 -13.65 -2.62 -25.64
N ALA A 28 -14.67 -1.80 -25.42
CA ALA A 28 -15.18 -0.88 -26.44
C ALA A 28 -14.12 0.14 -26.87
N HIS A 29 -13.30 0.66 -25.94
CA HIS A 29 -12.21 1.56 -26.31
C HIS A 29 -11.13 0.87 -27.13
N LEU A 30 -10.63 -0.29 -26.70
CA LEU A 30 -9.54 -0.98 -27.39
C LEU A 30 -9.97 -1.66 -28.70
N GLY A 31 -11.25 -2.01 -28.83
CA GLY A 31 -11.81 -2.71 -29.98
C GLY A 31 -12.51 -1.79 -30.98
N ASP A 32 -13.45 -0.98 -30.50
CA ASP A 32 -14.43 -0.31 -31.36
C ASP A 32 -14.10 1.16 -31.63
N TYR A 33 -13.56 1.87 -30.63
CA TYR A 33 -13.36 3.33 -30.73
C TYR A 33 -11.94 3.73 -31.09
N VAL A 34 -10.92 3.11 -30.49
CA VAL A 34 -9.51 3.45 -30.71
C VAL A 34 -8.65 2.19 -30.95
N PRO A 35 -8.94 1.40 -32.00
CA PRO A 35 -8.26 0.12 -32.25
C PRO A 35 -6.77 0.29 -32.51
N GLY A 36 -5.96 -0.59 -31.91
CA GLY A 36 -4.50 -0.61 -32.09
C GLY A 36 -3.75 0.51 -31.33
N THR A 37 -4.46 1.25 -30.48
CA THR A 37 -3.86 2.27 -29.63
C THR A 37 -3.05 1.64 -28.51
N SER A 38 -1.87 2.18 -28.25
CA SER A 38 -1.02 1.68 -27.18
C SER A 38 -1.58 2.08 -25.81
N CYS A 39 -1.40 1.20 -24.82
CA CYS A 39 -1.92 1.38 -23.47
C CYS A 39 -1.42 2.68 -22.81
N ASP A 40 -0.21 3.13 -23.14
CA ASP A 40 0.39 4.37 -22.62
C ASP A 40 -0.30 5.66 -23.07
N THR A 41 -1.17 5.59 -24.08
CA THR A 41 -2.04 6.70 -24.48
C THR A 41 -2.99 7.09 -23.35
N CYS A 42 -3.46 6.10 -22.59
CA CYS A 42 -4.33 6.31 -21.43
C CYS A 42 -3.54 6.15 -20.13
N HIS A 43 -2.70 5.12 -20.02
CA HIS A 43 -1.95 4.75 -18.83
C HIS A 43 -0.50 5.23 -18.89
N LEU A 44 -0.27 6.50 -18.58
CA LEU A 44 1.06 7.13 -18.63
C LEU A 44 2.09 6.33 -17.80
N THR A 45 3.28 6.09 -18.36
CA THR A 45 4.33 5.24 -17.78
C THR A 45 4.84 5.68 -16.41
N ASP A 46 4.73 6.98 -16.10
CA ASP A 46 5.20 7.57 -14.84
C ASP A 46 4.05 7.92 -13.88
N ALA A 47 2.82 7.50 -14.21
CA ALA A 47 1.67 7.73 -13.33
C ALA A 47 1.79 6.93 -12.03
N GLN A 48 1.45 7.56 -10.91
CA GLN A 48 1.42 6.89 -9.60
C GLN A 48 0.24 5.91 -9.45
N SER A 49 -0.77 6.03 -10.31
CA SER A 49 -1.97 5.20 -10.32
C SER A 49 -2.14 4.58 -11.71
N ILE A 50 -2.62 3.34 -11.73
CA ILE A 50 -3.07 2.70 -12.98
C ILE A 50 -4.38 3.33 -13.47
N VAL A 51 -5.18 3.93 -12.58
CA VAL A 51 -6.36 4.70 -13.00
C VAL A 51 -5.87 6.03 -13.57
N PRO A 52 -6.14 6.32 -14.86
CA PRO A 52 -5.67 7.54 -15.50
C PRO A 52 -6.34 8.79 -14.92
N ASP A 53 -5.66 9.94 -14.99
CA ASP A 53 -6.30 11.22 -14.71
C ASP A 53 -7.37 11.48 -15.76
N THR A 54 -8.57 11.82 -15.31
CA THR A 54 -9.73 12.21 -16.15
C THR A 54 -9.41 13.26 -17.21
N LYS A 55 -8.34 14.05 -17.02
CA LYS A 55 -7.86 14.99 -18.04
C LYS A 55 -7.50 14.32 -19.37
N ILE A 56 -7.01 13.10 -19.36
CA ILE A 56 -6.67 12.36 -20.59
C ILE A 56 -7.94 12.06 -21.39
N CYS A 57 -9.05 11.81 -20.69
CA CYS A 57 -10.34 11.58 -21.32
C CYS A 57 -10.84 12.84 -22.06
N LEU A 58 -10.51 14.04 -21.56
CA LEU A 58 -10.93 15.32 -22.14
C LEU A 58 -10.26 15.65 -23.49
N ASP A 59 -9.22 14.90 -23.87
CA ASP A 59 -8.61 15.04 -25.19
C ASP A 59 -9.56 14.57 -26.31
N CYS A 60 -10.50 13.67 -25.97
CA CYS A 60 -11.47 13.09 -26.90
C CYS A 60 -12.94 13.32 -26.49
N HIS A 61 -13.23 13.45 -25.19
CA HIS A 61 -14.57 13.57 -24.63
C HIS A 61 -14.84 14.95 -24.02
N SER A 62 -16.12 15.34 -23.98
CA SER A 62 -16.54 16.55 -23.28
C SER A 62 -16.48 16.37 -21.76
N LYS A 63 -16.44 17.50 -21.03
CA LYS A 63 -16.39 17.47 -19.57
C LYS A 63 -17.63 16.80 -18.96
N GLU A 64 -18.79 17.03 -19.56
CA GLU A 64 -20.06 16.45 -19.11
C GLU A 64 -20.08 14.92 -19.24
N GLU A 65 -19.46 14.37 -20.30
CA GLU A 65 -19.37 12.92 -20.50
C GLU A 65 -18.38 12.27 -19.54
N VAL A 66 -17.26 12.93 -19.24
CA VAL A 66 -16.24 12.40 -18.34
C VAL A 66 -16.69 12.44 -16.88
N ASP A 67 -17.40 13.49 -16.47
CA ASP A 67 -17.91 13.63 -15.11
C ASP A 67 -18.95 12.54 -14.75
N ASP A 68 -19.63 11.95 -15.75
CA ASP A 68 -20.64 10.89 -15.61
C ASP A 68 -20.07 9.46 -15.74
N VAL A 69 -18.75 9.30 -15.98
CA VAL A 69 -18.12 7.99 -16.13
C VAL A 69 -17.42 7.56 -14.85
N SER A 70 -17.71 6.33 -14.39
CA SER A 70 -17.00 5.72 -13.28
C SER A 70 -15.78 4.93 -13.76
N LEU A 71 -14.59 5.46 -13.48
CA LEU A 71 -13.33 4.75 -13.59
C LEU A 71 -13.14 3.86 -12.36
N LYS A 72 -13.75 2.67 -12.35
CA LYS A 72 -13.58 1.72 -11.24
C LYS A 72 -12.13 1.23 -11.18
N GLN A 73 -11.47 1.48 -10.05
CA GLN A 73 -10.20 0.82 -9.74
C GLN A 73 -10.45 -0.68 -9.56
N SER A 74 -9.67 -1.53 -10.22
CA SER A 74 -9.70 -2.96 -9.93
C SER A 74 -9.20 -3.18 -8.50
N LYS A 75 -9.97 -3.93 -7.70
CA LYS A 75 -9.63 -4.27 -6.29
C LYS A 75 -8.29 -5.01 -6.15
N THR A 76 -7.67 -5.36 -7.27
CA THR A 76 -6.48 -6.17 -7.41
C THR A 76 -5.16 -5.39 -7.37
N HIS A 77 -5.18 -4.06 -7.26
CA HIS A 77 -3.97 -3.23 -7.31
C HIS A 77 -3.61 -2.57 -5.96
N GLY A 78 -4.01 -3.21 -4.86
CA GLY A 78 -3.70 -2.74 -3.50
C GLY A 78 -2.33 -3.21 -2.98
N PRO A 79 -1.80 -2.56 -1.93
CA PRO A 79 -0.50 -2.93 -1.34
C PRO A 79 -0.47 -4.33 -0.72
N VAL A 80 -1.63 -4.89 -0.40
CA VAL A 80 -1.80 -6.24 0.15
C VAL A 80 -2.09 -7.30 -0.93
N TRP A 81 -2.02 -6.93 -2.21
CA TRP A 81 -2.29 -7.83 -3.35
C TRP A 81 -1.51 -9.16 -3.24
N ALA A 82 -0.23 -9.08 -2.88
CA ALA A 82 0.62 -10.25 -2.69
C ALA A 82 0.05 -11.27 -1.67
N LEU A 83 -0.77 -10.82 -0.71
CA LEU A 83 -1.33 -11.65 0.36
C LEU A 83 -2.76 -12.13 0.09
N ASN A 84 -3.51 -11.49 -0.82
CA ASN A 84 -4.94 -11.75 -0.98
C ASN A 84 -5.38 -12.15 -2.40
N HIS A 85 -4.52 -12.03 -3.42
CA HIS A 85 -4.87 -12.29 -4.83
C HIS A 85 -5.25 -13.73 -5.19
N ARG A 86 -5.10 -14.67 -4.25
CA ARG A 86 -5.35 -16.09 -4.48
C ARG A 86 -6.78 -16.36 -4.94
N ALA A 87 -7.77 -15.68 -4.37
CA ALA A 87 -9.17 -15.90 -4.71
C ALA A 87 -9.46 -15.47 -6.15
N GLU A 88 -8.90 -14.34 -6.56
CA GLU A 88 -9.01 -13.76 -7.89
C GLU A 88 -8.26 -14.62 -8.92
N ALA A 89 -7.02 -15.03 -8.60
CA ALA A 89 -6.20 -15.86 -9.47
C ALA A 89 -6.78 -17.27 -9.68
N LYS A 90 -7.38 -17.87 -8.64
CA LYS A 90 -8.02 -19.19 -8.74
C LYS A 90 -9.40 -19.12 -9.40
N GLY A 91 -10.08 -17.98 -9.27
CA GLY A 91 -11.45 -17.79 -9.76
C GLY A 91 -11.55 -17.45 -11.24
N ASN A 92 -10.45 -17.18 -11.94
CA ASN A 92 -10.42 -16.65 -13.32
C ASN A 92 -11.36 -15.45 -13.52
N ALA A 93 -11.58 -14.67 -12.45
CA ALA A 93 -12.52 -13.56 -12.49
C ALA A 93 -11.98 -12.35 -13.28
N ILE A 94 -10.66 -12.30 -13.49
CA ILE A 94 -9.93 -11.24 -14.17
C ILE A 94 -8.90 -11.88 -15.10
N ASP A 95 -8.84 -11.42 -16.34
CA ASP A 95 -7.80 -11.78 -17.29
C ASP A 95 -6.54 -10.93 -17.02
N CYS A 96 -5.66 -11.44 -16.17
CA CYS A 96 -4.42 -10.75 -15.80
C CYS A 96 -3.48 -10.57 -17.00
N ASP A 97 -3.50 -11.51 -17.95
CA ASP A 97 -2.58 -11.53 -19.10
C ASP A 97 -2.93 -10.44 -20.12
N ALA A 98 -4.14 -9.88 -20.04
CA ALA A 98 -4.54 -8.70 -20.81
C ALA A 98 -3.71 -7.46 -20.45
N CYS A 99 -3.18 -7.38 -19.22
CA CYS A 99 -2.44 -6.21 -18.72
C CYS A 99 -1.01 -6.53 -18.26
N HIS A 100 -0.73 -7.77 -17.82
CA HIS A 100 0.54 -8.15 -17.20
C HIS A 100 1.25 -9.26 -17.97
N SER A 101 2.58 -9.20 -18.00
CA SER A 101 3.39 -10.31 -18.52
C SER A 101 3.57 -11.40 -17.46
N GLN A 102 3.71 -12.66 -17.91
CA GLN A 102 3.99 -13.83 -17.06
C GLN A 102 5.18 -13.63 -16.10
N LYS A 103 6.15 -12.79 -16.49
CA LYS A 103 7.30 -12.46 -15.63
C LYS A 103 6.86 -11.90 -14.29
N TYR A 104 5.79 -11.09 -14.24
CA TYR A 104 5.27 -10.46 -13.02
C TYR A 104 4.86 -11.49 -11.98
N CYS A 105 4.11 -12.52 -12.39
CA CYS A 105 3.72 -13.64 -11.54
C CYS A 105 4.95 -14.38 -11.00
N LEU A 106 5.93 -14.60 -11.87
CA LEU A 106 7.15 -15.34 -11.53
C LEU A 106 8.10 -14.57 -10.60
N GLU A 107 8.00 -13.24 -10.49
CA GLU A 107 8.83 -12.49 -9.54
C GLU A 107 8.58 -12.92 -8.09
N CYS A 108 7.34 -13.32 -7.81
CA CYS A 108 6.90 -13.76 -6.48
C CYS A 108 6.77 -15.29 -6.38
N HIS A 109 6.37 -15.97 -7.46
CA HIS A 109 6.16 -17.42 -7.43
C HIS A 109 7.42 -18.24 -7.73
N LYS A 110 8.52 -17.62 -8.19
CA LYS A 110 9.82 -18.28 -8.39
C LYS A 110 10.77 -18.12 -7.18
N SER A 111 10.46 -17.23 -6.26
CA SER A 111 11.30 -16.93 -5.09
C SER A 111 11.13 -17.99 -4.00
N GLY A 112 11.77 -19.15 -4.18
CA GLY A 112 12.07 -20.12 -3.14
C GLY A 112 10.88 -20.88 -2.53
N PHE A 113 11.19 -22.02 -1.93
CA PHE A 113 10.23 -22.81 -1.15
C PHE A 113 10.00 -22.17 0.21
N ALA A 114 8.88 -22.51 0.84
CA ALA A 114 8.46 -21.97 2.12
C ALA A 114 9.51 -22.19 3.22
N ASP A 115 10.38 -23.18 3.09
CA ASP A 115 11.21 -23.74 4.16
C ASP A 115 12.45 -22.88 4.51
N GLU A 116 12.70 -21.81 3.76
CA GLU A 116 13.90 -20.98 3.91
C GLU A 116 13.52 -19.50 4.03
N MET A 117 14.35 -18.72 4.73
CA MET A 117 14.26 -17.25 4.77
C MET A 117 14.32 -16.61 3.35
N GLY A 118 14.58 -17.43 2.33
CA GLY A 118 14.63 -17.06 0.93
C GLY A 118 15.84 -16.20 0.61
N GLU A 119 16.00 -15.84 -0.66
CA GLU A 119 16.92 -14.77 -1.02
C GLU A 119 16.42 -13.42 -0.47
N PHE A 120 17.36 -12.53 -0.14
CA PHE A 120 17.02 -11.14 0.19
C PHE A 120 16.29 -10.51 -0.99
N GLY A 121 14.98 -10.31 -0.85
CA GLY A 121 14.15 -9.71 -1.86
C GLY A 121 12.96 -8.98 -1.23
N ASN A 122 12.32 -8.13 -2.03
CA ASN A 122 11.12 -7.39 -1.62
C ASN A 122 9.84 -8.26 -1.66
N ASN A 123 9.98 -9.59 -1.56
CA ASN A 123 8.83 -10.47 -1.63
C ASN A 123 8.11 -10.50 -0.28
N MET A 124 6.88 -10.00 -0.29
CA MET A 124 5.94 -10.00 0.84
C MET A 124 5.44 -11.39 1.25
N ILE A 125 5.67 -12.40 0.42
CA ILE A 125 5.07 -13.75 0.56
C ILE A 125 5.87 -14.64 1.50
N ASN A 126 7.11 -14.28 1.86
CA ASN A 126 7.86 -15.15 2.77
C ASN A 126 7.36 -15.02 4.21
N VAL A 127 6.50 -15.96 4.59
CA VAL A 127 5.89 -16.10 5.92
C VAL A 127 6.88 -16.54 7.00
N HIS A 128 8.10 -16.93 6.62
CA HIS A 128 9.14 -17.33 7.58
C HIS A 128 10.15 -16.24 7.86
N ARG A 129 9.99 -15.02 7.33
CA ARG A 129 10.89 -13.90 7.67
C ARG A 129 10.77 -13.50 9.15
N ASP A 130 11.83 -12.87 9.64
CA ASP A 130 11.94 -12.42 11.04
C ASP A 130 11.03 -11.22 11.40
N ASP A 131 10.34 -10.67 10.41
CA ASP A 131 9.33 -9.63 10.53
C ASP A 131 7.89 -10.14 10.27
N PHE A 132 7.69 -11.45 10.15
CA PHE A 132 6.37 -12.04 9.89
C PHE A 132 5.31 -11.60 10.89
N GLN A 133 5.64 -11.30 12.16
CA GLN A 133 4.65 -10.77 13.12
C GLN A 133 3.91 -9.51 12.63
N MET A 134 4.49 -8.74 11.71
CA MET A 134 3.89 -7.52 11.18
C MET A 134 2.86 -7.82 10.07
N SER A 135 3.14 -8.79 9.19
CA SER A 135 2.25 -9.20 8.10
C SER A 135 1.30 -10.32 8.50
N HIS A 136 1.59 -11.03 9.59
CA HIS A 136 0.82 -12.15 10.14
C HIS A 136 -0.66 -11.81 10.35
N PRO A 137 -1.07 -10.67 10.94
CA PRO A 137 -2.49 -10.37 11.14
C PRO A 137 -3.28 -10.26 9.85
N ILE A 138 -2.64 -9.89 8.73
CA ILE A 138 -3.25 -9.83 7.40
C ILE A 138 -3.33 -11.26 6.84
N ALA A 139 -2.22 -12.00 6.85
CA ALA A 139 -2.16 -13.38 6.36
C ALA A 139 -3.12 -14.32 7.13
N ALA A 140 -3.21 -14.19 8.44
CA ALA A 140 -4.13 -14.97 9.28
C ALA A 140 -5.61 -14.62 9.06
N ARG A 141 -5.91 -13.44 8.49
CA ARG A 141 -7.28 -13.05 8.11
C ARG A 141 -7.67 -13.52 6.72
N THR A 142 -6.71 -13.84 5.85
CA THR A 142 -7.00 -14.35 4.50
C THR A 142 -7.37 -15.82 4.53
N ASP A 143 -6.47 -16.71 4.97
CA ASP A 143 -6.76 -18.15 5.10
C ASP A 143 -5.79 -18.85 6.08
N GLN A 144 -6.28 -19.17 7.28
CA GLN A 144 -5.48 -19.83 8.32
C GLN A 144 -5.15 -21.29 7.99
N ASN A 145 -5.93 -21.93 7.10
CA ASN A 145 -5.71 -23.33 6.75
C ASN A 145 -4.44 -23.52 5.91
N LEU A 146 -3.91 -22.44 5.31
CA LEU A 146 -2.62 -22.45 4.60
C LEU A 146 -1.46 -22.80 5.54
N CYS A 147 -1.54 -22.39 6.80
CA CYS A 147 -0.51 -22.70 7.79
C CYS A 147 -0.63 -24.17 8.22
N SER A 148 -1.85 -24.69 8.33
CA SER A 148 -2.14 -26.04 8.78
C SER A 148 -1.67 -27.14 7.82
N SER A 149 -1.29 -26.82 6.58
CA SER A 149 -0.69 -27.79 5.67
C SER A 149 0.74 -28.20 6.08
N CYS A 150 1.41 -27.36 6.88
CA CYS A 150 2.81 -27.56 7.28
C CYS A 150 3.01 -27.46 8.81
N HIS A 151 2.24 -26.63 9.50
CA HIS A 151 2.32 -26.40 10.94
C HIS A 151 1.13 -26.98 11.69
N GLU A 152 1.38 -27.48 12.89
CA GLU A 152 0.31 -27.90 13.80
C GLU A 152 -0.39 -26.69 14.43
N THR A 153 -1.68 -26.81 14.75
CA THR A 153 -2.46 -25.76 15.43
C THR A 153 -1.83 -25.30 16.75
N ARG A 154 -1.07 -26.19 17.42
CA ARG A 154 -0.32 -25.88 18.65
C ARG A 154 0.69 -24.75 18.46
N PHE A 155 1.26 -24.59 17.26
CA PHE A 155 2.16 -23.48 16.95
C PHE A 155 1.47 -22.12 17.17
N CYS A 156 0.21 -22.00 16.75
CA CYS A 156 -0.57 -20.79 16.94
C CYS A 156 -0.77 -20.50 18.43
N SER A 157 -1.18 -21.50 19.22
CA SER A 157 -1.40 -21.30 20.66
C SER A 157 -0.12 -20.99 21.41
N ASP A 158 0.98 -21.71 21.14
CA ASP A 158 2.26 -21.50 21.82
C ASP A 158 2.79 -20.08 21.60
N CYS A 159 2.74 -19.59 20.36
CA CYS A 159 3.13 -18.23 20.03
C CYS A 159 2.18 -17.21 20.70
N HIS A 160 0.87 -17.35 20.54
CA HIS A 160 -0.07 -16.40 21.15
C HIS A 160 -0.04 -16.41 22.69
N ASP A 161 0.34 -17.52 23.32
CA ASP A 161 0.51 -17.62 24.78
C ASP A 161 1.81 -16.97 25.26
N ASP A 162 2.92 -17.15 24.54
CA ASP A 162 4.18 -16.42 24.81
C ASP A 162 3.99 -14.90 24.63
N TRP A 163 3.24 -14.51 23.60
CA TRP A 163 2.96 -13.12 23.27
C TRP A 163 1.90 -12.46 24.15
N ARG A 164 1.05 -13.23 24.85
CA ARG A 164 0.04 -12.72 25.80
C ARG A 164 0.65 -11.93 26.96
N PHE A 165 1.96 -12.01 27.20
CA PHE A 165 2.67 -11.21 28.21
C PHE A 165 3.17 -9.85 27.69
N ARG A 166 3.01 -9.54 26.40
CA ARG A 166 3.35 -8.24 25.80
C ARG A 166 2.10 -7.38 25.60
N THR A 167 1.31 -7.18 26.64
CA THR A 167 -0.02 -6.53 26.55
C THR A 167 0.02 -5.00 26.41
N GLY A 168 1.20 -4.38 26.34
CA GLY A 168 1.33 -2.94 26.10
C GLY A 168 1.22 -2.56 24.63
N ASP A 169 1.93 -3.24 23.73
CA ASP A 169 2.15 -2.88 22.33
C ASP A 169 2.46 -4.15 21.51
N ILE A 170 2.45 -4.12 20.17
CA ILE A 170 2.87 -5.26 19.31
C ILE A 170 4.37 -5.59 19.50
N GLY A 171 5.04 -5.01 20.49
CA GLY A 171 6.47 -5.17 20.77
C GLY A 171 7.37 -4.56 19.69
N SER A 172 6.77 -3.94 18.67
CA SER A 172 7.45 -3.23 17.60
C SER A 172 7.63 -1.76 17.99
N PRO A 173 8.87 -1.22 17.98
CA PRO A 173 9.13 0.22 18.00
C PRO A 173 8.27 1.03 17.03
N SER A 174 7.85 0.43 15.91
CA SER A 174 7.02 1.08 14.89
C SER A 174 5.51 0.92 15.08
N HIS A 175 5.01 0.09 16.01
CA HIS A 175 3.57 -0.08 16.25
C HIS A 175 3.26 -0.19 17.75
N ARG A 176 3.21 0.98 18.40
CA ARG A 176 2.71 1.15 19.79
C ARG A 176 1.29 1.70 19.81
N ARG A 177 0.53 1.46 20.89
CA ARG A 177 -0.91 1.79 21.08
C ARG A 177 -1.29 3.22 20.71
N SER A 178 -0.35 4.15 20.77
CA SER A 178 -0.46 5.47 20.17
C SER A 178 0.63 5.62 19.11
N PHE A 179 0.28 5.40 17.85
CA PHE A 179 1.16 5.66 16.71
C PHE A 179 1.16 7.14 16.28
N GLY A 180 0.27 7.95 16.85
CA GLY A 180 0.38 9.40 16.74
C GLY A 180 1.56 9.88 17.57
N LEU A 181 2.57 10.46 16.94
CA LEU A 181 3.62 11.23 17.61
C LEU A 181 3.08 12.55 18.23
N GLY A 182 1.75 12.71 18.33
CA GLY A 182 1.08 13.93 18.75
C GLY A 182 1.11 15.05 17.70
N PHE A 183 1.46 14.74 16.44
CA PHE A 183 1.69 15.72 15.39
C PHE A 183 0.51 16.02 14.48
N ASP A 184 -0.68 15.51 14.80
CA ASP A 184 -1.88 15.71 14.00
C ASP A 184 -2.17 17.24 13.93
N GLN A 185 -1.68 17.89 12.86
CA GLN A 185 -1.77 19.33 12.53
C GLN A 185 -0.68 20.29 13.07
N SER A 186 0.50 19.83 13.49
CA SER A 186 1.57 20.75 13.93
C SER A 186 2.64 21.03 12.88
N ASP A 187 3.07 22.29 12.78
CA ASP A 187 4.21 22.71 11.97
C ASP A 187 5.52 22.22 12.63
N ILE A 188 6.00 21.06 12.16
CA ILE A 188 7.19 20.39 12.66
C ILE A 188 8.42 21.30 12.59
N ASP A 189 8.56 22.11 11.54
CA ASP A 189 9.69 23.00 11.37
C ASP A 189 9.67 24.13 12.40
N SER A 190 8.49 24.66 12.70
CA SER A 190 8.32 25.68 13.76
C SER A 190 8.63 25.14 15.16
N ILE A 191 8.25 23.88 15.47
CA ILE A 191 8.51 23.27 16.79
C ILE A 191 10.01 23.04 17.02
N HIS A 192 10.75 22.70 15.96
CA HIS A 192 12.18 22.39 16.04
C HIS A 192 13.07 23.58 15.67
N ALA A 193 12.48 24.76 15.47
CA ALA A 193 13.23 25.97 15.18
C ALA A 193 14.21 26.28 16.34
N GLY A 194 15.50 26.18 16.07
CA GLY A 194 16.56 26.42 17.06
C GLY A 194 16.85 25.24 17.99
N ILE A 195 16.29 24.05 17.74
CA ILE A 195 16.62 22.83 18.48
C ILE A 195 17.83 22.14 17.83
N ASP A 196 18.83 21.81 18.65
CA ASP A 196 19.98 21.01 18.22
C ASP A 196 19.72 19.49 18.39
N SER A 197 20.39 18.70 17.55
CA SER A 197 20.32 17.23 17.53
C SER A 197 20.65 16.53 18.85
N SER A 198 21.30 17.22 19.80
CA SER A 198 21.58 16.70 21.14
C SER A 198 20.39 16.72 22.10
N GLN A 199 19.29 17.39 21.73
CA GLN A 199 18.18 17.67 22.64
C GLN A 199 16.92 16.84 22.37
N CYS A 200 16.95 15.93 21.39
CA CYS A 200 15.79 15.16 20.96
C CYS A 200 15.08 14.46 22.12
N ASP A 201 15.85 13.79 22.98
CA ASP A 201 15.25 13.02 24.06
C ASP A 201 14.48 13.93 25.02
N SER A 202 14.97 15.14 25.33
CA SER A 202 14.34 16.05 26.32
C SER A 202 12.89 16.45 26.01
N CYS A 203 12.50 16.47 24.73
CA CYS A 203 11.14 16.77 24.29
C CYS A 203 10.35 15.52 23.89
N HIS A 204 11.01 14.41 23.56
CA HIS A 204 10.39 13.15 23.16
C HIS A 204 10.38 12.09 24.29
N LEU A 205 10.23 12.51 25.56
CA LEU A 205 10.21 11.60 26.73
C LEU A 205 8.83 11.02 27.04
N GLN A 206 7.74 11.68 26.62
CA GLN A 206 6.37 11.30 27.01
C GLN A 206 5.38 11.62 25.88
N SER A 207 4.56 10.62 25.51
CA SER A 207 3.51 10.65 24.47
C SER A 207 3.92 10.32 23.03
N SER A 208 5.14 9.83 22.78
CA SER A 208 5.55 9.35 21.46
C SER A 208 6.20 7.97 21.55
N VAL A 209 5.49 6.90 21.15
CA VAL A 209 5.96 5.58 20.60
C VAL A 209 7.20 4.87 21.25
N ALA A 210 7.79 5.34 22.36
CA ALA A 210 8.92 4.76 23.10
C ALA A 210 9.21 5.53 24.41
N PRO A 211 10.07 5.01 25.31
CA PRO A 211 10.54 5.75 26.48
C PRO A 211 11.33 7.03 26.14
N ASP A 212 12.00 7.04 24.98
CA ASP A 212 12.79 8.16 24.45
C ASP A 212 12.98 8.01 22.92
N PHE A 213 13.33 9.10 22.23
CA PHE A 213 13.52 9.14 20.77
C PHE A 213 14.74 8.30 20.34
N HIS A 214 15.82 8.30 21.11
CA HIS A 214 17.03 7.55 20.80
C HIS A 214 16.75 6.03 20.69
N SER A 215 16.12 5.46 21.72
CA SER A 215 15.73 4.06 21.79
C SER A 215 14.76 3.69 20.67
N TRP A 216 13.79 4.57 20.38
CA TRP A 216 12.89 4.40 19.24
C TRP A 216 13.66 4.35 17.93
N SER A 217 14.52 5.34 17.66
CA SER A 217 15.20 5.49 16.38
C SER A 217 16.06 4.27 16.05
N ILE A 218 16.73 3.67 17.04
CA ILE A 218 17.53 2.45 16.87
C ILE A 218 16.63 1.26 16.51
N GLY A 219 15.54 1.09 17.26
CA GLY A 219 14.59 0.00 17.06
C GLY A 219 13.88 0.10 15.70
N HIS A 220 13.29 1.26 15.42
CA HIS A 220 12.62 1.58 14.16
C HIS A 220 13.55 1.40 12.96
N ALA A 221 14.78 1.93 13.02
CA ALA A 221 15.71 1.80 11.92
C ALA A 221 16.19 0.35 11.71
N ARG A 222 16.17 -0.50 12.74
CA ARG A 222 16.42 -1.94 12.58
C ARG A 222 15.26 -2.63 11.89
N GLU A 223 14.02 -2.32 12.27
CA GLU A 223 12.81 -2.86 11.65
C GLU A 223 12.69 -2.44 10.18
N ALA A 224 12.81 -1.14 9.90
CA ALA A 224 12.69 -0.59 8.55
C ALA A 224 13.72 -1.20 7.58
N ARG A 225 14.94 -1.50 8.04
CA ARG A 225 15.99 -2.12 7.22
C ARG A 225 15.76 -3.60 6.92
N LYS A 226 14.94 -4.31 7.70
CA LYS A 226 14.60 -5.71 7.41
C LYS A 226 13.65 -5.80 6.21
N SER A 227 12.64 -4.93 6.19
CA SER A 227 11.64 -4.90 5.14
C SER A 227 10.79 -3.62 5.20
N LEU A 228 11.02 -2.69 4.27
CA LEU A 228 10.12 -1.52 4.12
C LEU A 228 8.74 -1.93 3.62
N ILE A 229 8.69 -2.93 2.74
CA ILE A 229 7.46 -3.38 2.09
C ILE A 229 6.45 -3.94 3.10
N THR A 230 6.94 -4.49 4.23
CA THR A 230 6.11 -4.96 5.34
C THR A 230 5.30 -3.82 5.96
N CYS A 231 5.90 -2.64 6.14
CA CYS A 231 5.19 -1.45 6.63
C CYS A 231 4.26 -0.87 5.54
N GLN A 232 4.69 -0.88 4.28
CA GLN A 232 3.90 -0.38 3.15
C GLN A 232 2.63 -1.20 2.86
N SER A 233 2.52 -2.41 3.40
CA SER A 233 1.28 -3.20 3.35
C SER A 233 0.08 -2.46 3.98
N CYS A 234 0.33 -1.70 5.05
CA CYS A 234 -0.68 -0.88 5.72
C CYS A 234 -0.50 0.62 5.40
N HIS A 235 0.73 1.06 5.12
CA HIS A 235 1.07 2.45 4.80
C HIS A 235 1.58 2.58 3.35
N PRO A 236 0.73 2.34 2.33
CA PRO A 236 1.14 2.24 0.93
C PRO A 236 1.81 3.50 0.40
N ASP A 237 1.34 4.66 0.87
CA ASP A 237 1.81 5.95 0.38
C ASP A 237 3.15 6.37 0.99
N GLY A 238 3.63 5.68 2.02
CA GLY A 238 4.82 6.06 2.77
C GLY A 238 4.71 7.44 3.44
N ASP A 239 3.49 7.98 3.50
CA ASP A 239 3.13 9.24 4.13
C ASP A 239 3.66 9.33 5.56
N ILE A 240 3.58 8.23 6.30
CA ILE A 240 4.13 8.11 7.64
C ILE A 240 5.65 8.21 7.70
N CYS A 241 6.35 7.66 6.71
CA CYS A 241 7.80 7.75 6.64
C CYS A 241 8.23 9.19 6.33
N LEU A 242 7.47 9.85 5.44
CA LEU A 242 7.76 11.20 4.94
C LEU A 242 7.54 12.31 5.97
N GLN A 243 6.89 12.02 7.10
CA GLN A 243 6.79 12.96 8.22
C GLN A 243 8.15 13.24 8.87
N CYS A 244 9.05 12.25 8.84
CA CYS A 244 10.37 12.33 9.49
C CYS A 244 11.53 12.10 8.51
N HIS A 245 11.29 11.48 7.35
CA HIS A 245 12.32 11.21 6.35
C HIS A 245 12.11 12.05 5.10
N SER A 246 13.18 12.72 4.66
CA SER A 246 13.15 13.53 3.46
C SER A 246 14.52 13.63 2.83
N ALA A 247 14.56 13.80 1.51
CA ALA A 247 15.77 14.18 0.79
C ALA A 247 16.17 15.65 1.06
N ARG A 248 15.19 16.47 1.48
CA ARG A 248 15.40 17.84 1.95
C ARG A 248 15.69 17.77 3.45
N GLY A 249 16.90 18.13 3.86
CA GLY A 249 17.26 18.18 5.27
C GLY A 249 16.39 19.18 6.05
N GLY A 250 16.30 19.01 7.38
CA GLY A 250 15.46 19.82 8.25
C GLY A 250 15.13 19.10 9.55
N ALA A 251 14.24 19.68 10.34
CA ALA A 251 13.78 19.16 11.63
C ALA A 251 13.16 17.74 11.56
N GLY A 252 12.41 17.47 10.48
CA GLY A 252 11.88 16.15 10.12
C GLY A 252 12.48 15.60 8.82
N GLY A 253 13.74 15.96 8.52
CA GLY A 253 14.43 15.60 7.29
C GLY A 253 15.53 14.56 7.51
N PHE A 254 15.26 13.52 8.29
CA PHE A 254 16.24 12.48 8.59
C PHE A 254 16.55 11.68 7.33
N ASN A 255 17.83 11.61 6.97
CA ASN A 255 18.24 10.77 5.85
C ASN A 255 17.96 9.30 6.19
N PRO A 256 17.13 8.59 5.41
CA PRO A 256 16.85 7.17 5.64
C PRO A 256 18.09 6.29 5.40
N HIS A 257 19.09 6.80 4.68
CA HIS A 257 20.36 6.13 4.44
C HIS A 257 21.37 6.43 5.56
N PRO A 258 22.13 5.42 6.02
CA PRO A 258 23.16 5.65 7.02
C PRO A 258 24.35 6.41 6.41
N LYS A 259 25.25 6.91 7.27
CA LYS A 259 26.38 7.77 6.86
C LYS A 259 27.32 7.08 5.85
N ASP A 260 27.47 5.77 5.95
CA ASP A 260 28.29 4.88 5.12
C ASP A 260 27.55 4.36 3.86
N TRP A 261 26.37 4.88 3.54
CA TRP A 261 25.55 4.46 2.39
C TRP A 261 26.32 4.33 1.07
N LYS A 262 27.26 5.26 0.83
CA LYS A 262 28.06 5.27 -0.41
C LYS A 262 28.89 4.00 -0.59
N ASP A 263 29.23 3.32 0.50
CA ASP A 263 30.12 2.16 0.50
C ASP A 263 29.39 0.88 0.05
N PHE A 264 28.07 0.81 0.23
CA PHE A 264 27.29 -0.39 -0.06
C PHE A 264 26.06 -0.18 -0.95
N LYS A 265 25.73 1.07 -1.35
CA LYS A 265 24.59 1.37 -2.23
C LYS A 265 24.55 0.52 -3.50
N ASN A 266 25.70 0.32 -4.16
CA ASN A 266 25.77 -0.45 -5.41
C ASN A 266 25.52 -1.94 -5.17
N ARG A 267 25.85 -2.45 -3.97
CA ARG A 267 25.58 -3.84 -3.60
C ARG A 267 24.08 -4.05 -3.38
N LEU A 268 23.42 -3.11 -2.70
CA LEU A 268 21.98 -3.16 -2.49
C LEU A 268 21.19 -2.92 -3.78
N ASP A 269 21.64 -2.01 -4.63
CA ASP A 269 21.06 -1.79 -5.95
C ASP A 269 21.06 -3.07 -6.79
N ARG A 270 22.19 -3.79 -6.84
CA ARG A 270 22.26 -5.10 -7.50
C ARG A 270 21.38 -6.16 -6.84
N ALA A 271 21.39 -6.23 -5.51
CA ALA A 271 20.58 -7.22 -4.77
C ALA A 271 19.07 -6.99 -4.93
N SER A 272 18.65 -5.73 -5.05
CA SER A 272 17.26 -5.33 -5.29
C SER A 272 16.89 -5.26 -6.77
N ASN A 273 17.85 -5.48 -7.68
CA ASN A 273 17.70 -5.28 -9.12
C ASN A 273 17.15 -3.88 -9.46
N GLY A 274 17.73 -2.84 -8.84
CA GLY A 274 17.37 -1.43 -9.04
C GLY A 274 16.02 -1.01 -8.44
N ARG A 275 15.33 -1.89 -7.71
CA ARG A 275 14.01 -1.60 -7.15
C ARG A 275 14.13 -0.77 -5.89
N THR A 276 13.53 0.40 -5.92
CA THR A 276 13.47 1.35 -4.81
C THR A 276 12.03 1.82 -4.59
N CYS A 277 11.77 2.48 -3.46
CA CYS A 277 10.44 3.03 -3.20
C CYS A 277 10.17 4.23 -4.12
N ARG A 278 9.15 4.13 -4.97
CA ARG A 278 8.75 5.16 -5.96
C ARG A 278 8.41 6.53 -5.37
N LYS A 279 8.15 6.61 -4.07
CA LYS A 279 7.87 7.88 -3.38
C LYS A 279 9.16 8.63 -3.06
N CYS A 280 10.29 7.94 -2.92
CA CYS A 280 11.59 8.51 -2.61
C CYS A 280 12.56 8.53 -3.81
N HIS A 281 12.37 7.63 -4.78
CA HIS A 281 13.26 7.38 -5.93
C HIS A 281 12.44 7.15 -7.19
#